data_AF-J0QL55-F1
#
_entry.id   AF-J0QL55-F1
#
_cell.length_a   1.000
_cell.length_b   1.000
_cell.length_c   1.000
_cell.angle_alpha   90.00
_cell.angle_beta   90.00
_cell.angle_gamma   90.00
#
_symmetry.space_group_name_H-M   'P 1'
#
loop_
_entity.id
_entity.type
_entity.pdbx_description
1 polymer ?
#
loop_
_entity_poly.entity_id
_entity_poly.type
_entity_poly.pdbx_seq_one_letter_code
_entity_poly.pdbx_strand_id
1 'polypeptide(L)'
;MHSEDYRARYADNLSKELPRIPCVKSAENFWIFVTVERELGNLHVNYETVEPYPVTFKKGNPKLTDISNPEKFYDVTEMKFAGNSKKKDKSTVIYNRNITIKDIPLEAYE
;
A
#
# COMPACT_ATOMS: atom_id res chain seq x y z
N MET A 1 10.21 -12.26 7.40
CA MET A 1 10.51 -11.04 8.20
C MET A 1 9.24 -10.28 8.58
N HIS A 2 8.09 -10.67 8.01
CA HIS A 2 6.82 -9.98 8.19
C HIS A 2 5.98 -10.53 9.37
N SER A 3 6.50 -11.49 10.13
CA SER A 3 5.85 -11.98 11.35
C SER A 3 5.88 -10.90 12.45
N GLU A 4 4.70 -10.53 12.95
CA GLU A 4 4.56 -9.55 14.04
C GLU A 4 5.22 -10.03 15.34
N ASP A 5 5.04 -11.30 15.72
CA ASP A 5 5.68 -11.89 16.91
C ASP A 5 7.21 -11.81 16.83
N TYR A 6 7.80 -12.07 15.64
CA TYR A 6 9.23 -11.92 15.44
C TYR A 6 9.70 -10.48 15.61
N ARG A 7 9.00 -9.51 14.98
CA ARG A 7 9.35 -8.09 15.06
C ARG A 7 9.22 -7.56 16.48
N ALA A 8 8.17 -7.95 17.21
CA ALA A 8 7.94 -7.53 18.58
C ALA A 8 8.96 -8.14 19.55
N ARG A 9 9.22 -9.44 19.45
CA ARG A 9 10.12 -10.16 20.35
C ARG A 9 11.58 -9.72 20.23
N TYR A 10 12.02 -9.40 19.01
CA TYR A 10 13.40 -9.04 18.72
C TYR A 10 13.58 -7.54 18.39
N ALA A 11 12.63 -6.69 18.76
CA ALA A 11 12.64 -5.25 18.42
C ALA A 11 13.97 -4.56 18.78
N ASP A 12 14.48 -4.81 19.99
CA ASP A 12 15.74 -4.23 20.46
C ASP A 12 16.94 -4.69 19.63
N ASN A 13 17.00 -5.97 19.28
CA ASN A 13 18.06 -6.54 18.46
C ASN A 13 18.00 -6.01 17.02
N LEU A 14 16.81 -5.99 16.40
CA LEU A 14 16.60 -5.50 15.04
C LEU A 14 16.99 -4.02 14.88
N SER A 15 16.97 -3.24 15.96
CA SER A 15 17.42 -1.85 15.96
C SER A 15 18.95 -1.68 16.02
N LYS A 16 19.70 -2.71 16.42
CA LYS A 16 21.14 -2.63 16.77
C LYS A 16 22.04 -3.60 16.00
N GLU A 17 21.49 -4.66 15.44
CA GLU A 17 22.25 -5.68 14.70
C GLU A 17 21.47 -6.20 13.49
N LEU A 18 22.19 -6.90 12.59
CA LEU A 18 21.57 -7.54 11.44
C LEU A 18 20.57 -8.63 11.88
N PRO A 19 19.40 -8.72 11.22
CA PRO A 19 18.39 -9.72 11.55
C PRO A 19 18.92 -11.15 11.42
N ARG A 20 18.62 -11.99 12.41
CA ARG A 20 18.92 -13.43 12.40
C ARG A 20 17.64 -14.24 12.33
N ILE A 21 17.65 -15.31 11.54
CA ILE A 21 16.48 -16.16 11.33
C ILE A 21 16.47 -17.27 12.40
N PRO A 22 15.48 -17.31 13.29
CA PRO A 22 15.37 -18.37 14.29
C PRO A 22 14.87 -19.67 13.65
N CYS A 23 15.23 -20.80 14.24
CA CYS A 23 14.66 -22.09 13.87
C CYS A 23 13.21 -22.16 14.36
N VAL A 24 12.29 -22.52 13.46
CA VAL A 24 10.87 -22.68 13.78
C VAL A 24 10.61 -24.05 14.42
N LYS A 25 9.55 -24.15 15.24
CA LYS A 25 9.28 -25.33 16.08
C LYS A 25 8.95 -26.61 15.30
N SER A 26 8.46 -26.50 14.07
CA SER A 26 8.07 -27.65 13.23
C SER A 26 8.36 -27.39 11.76
N ALA A 27 8.55 -28.46 10.99
CA ALA A 27 8.72 -28.39 9.54
C ALA A 27 7.48 -27.83 8.84
N GLU A 28 6.28 -28.11 9.35
CA GLU A 28 5.03 -27.56 8.84
C GLU A 28 5.01 -26.03 8.90
N ASN A 29 5.36 -25.45 10.06
CA ASN A 29 5.45 -24.00 10.22
C ASN A 29 6.45 -23.37 9.25
N PHE A 30 7.58 -24.04 8.99
CA PHE A 30 8.56 -23.57 8.01
C PHE A 30 7.94 -23.43 6.61
N TRP A 31 7.22 -24.46 6.15
CA TRP A 31 6.59 -24.43 4.84
C TRP A 31 5.48 -23.40 4.73
N ILE A 32 4.71 -23.16 5.80
CA ILE A 32 3.73 -22.07 5.85
C ILE A 32 4.42 -20.72 5.60
N PHE A 33 5.53 -20.44 6.30
CA PHE A 33 6.29 -19.21 6.07
C PHE A 33 6.82 -19.10 4.64
N VAL A 34 7.36 -20.19 4.07
CA VAL A 34 7.87 -20.19 2.70
C VAL A 34 6.76 -19.84 1.70
N THR A 35 5.57 -20.43 1.84
CA THR A 35 4.44 -20.16 0.95
C THR A 35 3.98 -18.71 1.06
N VAL A 36 3.70 -18.25 2.28
CA VAL A 36 3.21 -16.87 2.52
C VAL A 36 4.23 -15.82 2.07
N GLU A 37 5.51 -16.00 2.39
CA GLU A 37 6.55 -15.02 2.01
C GLU A 37 6.81 -15.04 0.49
N ARG A 38 6.59 -16.17 -0.21
CA ARG A 38 6.63 -16.21 -1.68
C ARG A 38 5.47 -15.45 -2.32
N GLU A 39 4.24 -15.67 -1.83
CA GLU A 39 3.06 -14.94 -2.29
C GLU A 39 3.21 -13.43 -2.03
N LEU A 40 3.69 -13.08 -0.84
CA LEU A 40 3.96 -11.69 -0.47
C LEU A 40 5.07 -11.08 -1.33
N GLY A 41 6.16 -11.81 -1.60
CA GLY A 41 7.22 -11.37 -2.49
C GLY A 41 6.72 -11.14 -3.91
N ASN A 42 5.85 -12.03 -4.41
CA ASN A 42 5.22 -11.86 -5.72
C ASN A 42 4.37 -10.59 -5.79
N LEU A 43 3.61 -10.27 -4.73
CA LEU A 43 2.84 -9.03 -4.65
C LEU A 43 3.74 -7.79 -4.62
N HIS A 44 4.83 -7.82 -3.84
CA HIS A 44 5.76 -6.70 -3.73
C HIS A 44 6.51 -6.39 -5.02
N VAL A 45 6.89 -7.41 -5.80
CA VAL A 45 7.58 -7.20 -7.07
C VAL A 45 6.62 -6.74 -8.17
N ASN A 46 5.37 -7.21 -8.13
CA ASN A 46 4.36 -6.92 -9.16
C ASN A 46 3.31 -5.90 -8.70
N TYR A 47 3.68 -4.98 -7.80
CA TYR A 47 2.73 -4.02 -7.20
C TYR A 47 2.11 -3.06 -8.22
N GLU A 48 2.74 -2.86 -9.39
CA GLU A 48 2.23 -1.99 -10.45
C GLU A 48 1.17 -2.67 -11.33
N THR A 49 1.13 -4.01 -11.36
CA THR A 49 0.30 -4.79 -12.29
C THR A 49 -0.83 -5.55 -11.60
N VAL A 50 -0.89 -5.53 -10.27
CA VAL A 50 -1.97 -6.12 -9.50
C VAL A 50 -3.29 -5.39 -9.77
N GLU A 51 -4.41 -6.12 -9.67
CA GLU A 51 -5.74 -5.53 -9.76
C GLU A 51 -5.92 -4.47 -8.64
N PRO A 52 -6.21 -3.20 -8.99
CA PRO A 52 -6.39 -2.16 -7.99
C PRO A 52 -7.62 -2.39 -7.13
N TYR A 53 -7.53 -2.07 -5.84
CA TYR A 53 -8.69 -2.07 -4.96
C TYR A 53 -9.77 -1.10 -5.48
N PRO A 54 -11.05 -1.49 -5.48
CA PRO A 54 -12.11 -0.65 -6.00
C PRO A 54 -12.27 0.63 -5.16
N VAL A 55 -12.22 1.78 -5.83
CA VAL A 55 -12.35 3.11 -5.22
C VAL A 55 -13.35 3.96 -6.00
N THR A 56 -13.87 5.00 -5.36
CA THR A 56 -14.79 5.95 -5.99
C THR A 56 -14.06 7.16 -6.54
N PHE A 57 -14.29 7.49 -7.80
CA PHE A 57 -13.79 8.76 -8.37
C PHE A 57 -14.83 9.86 -8.19
N LYS A 58 -14.60 10.80 -7.26
CA LYS A 58 -15.47 11.98 -7.08
C LYS A 58 -15.42 12.89 -8.30
N LYS A 59 -14.26 12.99 -8.95
CA LYS A 59 -13.99 13.82 -10.11
C LYS A 59 -12.99 13.11 -11.01
N GLY A 60 -13.17 13.25 -12.33
CA GLY A 60 -12.23 12.77 -13.33
C GLY A 60 -12.16 11.26 -13.43
N ASN A 61 -13.30 10.58 -13.30
CA ASN A 61 -13.37 9.12 -13.48
C ASN A 61 -12.87 8.77 -14.91
N PRO A 62 -11.76 8.02 -15.05
CA PRO A 62 -11.20 7.68 -16.36
C PRO A 62 -12.17 6.94 -17.29
N LYS A 63 -13.14 6.19 -16.74
CA LYS A 63 -14.10 5.42 -17.53
C LYS A 63 -15.27 6.24 -18.08
N LEU A 64 -15.53 7.42 -17.51
CA LEU A 64 -16.70 8.24 -17.81
C LEU A 64 -16.35 9.62 -18.39
N THR A 65 -15.09 10.03 -18.30
CA THR A 65 -14.66 11.35 -18.73
C THR A 65 -14.08 11.25 -20.14
N ASP A 66 -14.55 12.07 -21.06
CA ASP A 66 -13.90 12.25 -22.36
C ASP A 66 -12.66 13.14 -22.18
N ILE A 67 -11.47 12.63 -22.54
CA ILE A 67 -10.18 13.25 -22.22
C ILE A 67 -9.49 13.67 -23.52
N SER A 68 -9.65 14.95 -23.86
CA SER A 68 -9.06 15.51 -25.08
C SER A 68 -7.53 15.57 -25.06
N ASN A 69 -6.91 15.77 -23.90
CA ASN A 69 -5.45 15.74 -23.74
C ASN A 69 -5.06 14.91 -22.49
N PRO A 70 -4.75 13.61 -22.67
CA PRO A 70 -4.42 12.72 -21.56
C PRO A 70 -3.18 13.15 -20.77
N GLU A 71 -2.11 13.58 -21.44
CA GLU A 71 -0.87 13.99 -20.78
C GLU A 71 -1.12 15.10 -19.76
N LYS A 72 -1.83 16.17 -20.17
CA LYS A 72 -2.20 17.26 -19.25
C LYS A 72 -3.25 16.86 -18.22
N PHE A 73 -4.11 15.90 -18.55
CA PHE A 73 -5.18 15.48 -17.64
C PHE A 73 -4.64 14.68 -16.45
N TYR A 74 -3.67 13.81 -16.69
CA TYR A 74 -3.05 12.91 -15.70
C TYR A 74 -1.75 13.46 -15.09
N ASP A 75 -1.25 14.61 -15.57
CA ASP A 75 -0.08 15.27 -14.99
C ASP A 75 -0.28 15.60 -13.49
N VAL A 76 0.78 15.39 -12.71
CA VAL A 76 0.79 15.55 -11.25
C VAL A 76 1.88 16.52 -10.85
N THR A 77 1.49 17.56 -10.12
CA THR A 77 2.44 18.43 -9.44
C THR A 77 2.65 18.01 -7.98
N GLU A 78 1.55 17.73 -7.26
CA GLU A 78 1.58 17.32 -5.87
C GLU A 78 0.28 16.59 -5.52
N MET A 79 0.41 15.37 -5.00
CA MET A 79 -0.72 14.62 -4.43
C MET A 79 -0.87 14.95 -2.96
N LYS A 80 -2.12 15.07 -2.49
CA LYS A 80 -2.41 15.33 -1.08
C LYS A 80 -3.69 14.66 -0.60
N PHE A 81 -3.74 14.35 0.68
CA PHE A 81 -4.98 13.98 1.34
C PHE A 81 -5.94 15.17 1.41
N ALA A 82 -7.24 14.88 1.40
CA ALA A 82 -8.24 15.88 1.71
C ALA A 82 -8.16 16.30 3.20
N GLY A 83 -8.95 17.30 3.57
CA GLY A 83 -8.93 17.87 4.93
C GLY A 83 -7.95 19.03 5.06
N ASN A 84 -7.56 19.32 6.30
CA ASN A 84 -6.66 20.44 6.63
C ASN A 84 -5.35 19.93 7.25
N SER A 85 -4.37 20.81 7.40
CA SER A 85 -3.03 20.43 7.91
C SER A 85 -3.05 19.78 9.29
N LYS A 86 -4.08 20.03 10.11
CA LYS A 86 -4.23 19.45 11.46
C LYS A 86 -5.00 18.12 11.46
N LYS A 87 -5.91 17.91 10.50
CA LYS A 87 -6.74 16.72 10.36
C LYS A 87 -6.84 16.36 8.87
N LYS A 88 -5.99 15.42 8.45
CA LYS A 88 -6.01 14.85 7.11
C LYS A 88 -7.06 13.74 7.03
N ASP A 89 -7.85 13.76 5.97
CA ASP A 89 -8.76 12.69 5.62
C ASP A 89 -8.05 11.70 4.69
N LYS A 90 -7.58 10.59 5.26
CA LYS A 90 -6.86 9.54 4.52
C LYS A 90 -7.77 8.71 3.60
N SER A 91 -9.09 8.81 3.72
CA SER A 91 -10.03 8.12 2.82
C SER A 91 -10.10 8.76 1.43
N THR A 92 -9.57 9.98 1.28
CA THR A 92 -9.67 10.77 0.05
C THR A 92 -8.30 11.31 -0.36
N VAL A 93 -7.88 10.99 -1.59
CA VAL A 93 -6.66 11.52 -2.22
C VAL A 93 -7.04 12.46 -3.36
N ILE A 94 -6.50 13.68 -3.28
CA ILE A 94 -6.50 14.65 -4.38
C ILE A 94 -5.26 14.35 -5.21
N TYR A 95 -5.46 13.70 -6.35
CA TYR A 95 -4.38 13.33 -7.26
C TYR A 95 -3.85 14.56 -8.02
N ASN A 96 -4.77 15.32 -8.63
CA ASN A 96 -4.48 16.61 -9.24
C ASN A 96 -5.77 17.47 -9.30
N ARG A 97 -5.78 18.55 -10.10
CA ARG A 97 -6.95 19.42 -10.26
C ARG A 97 -8.14 18.72 -10.94
N ASN A 98 -7.90 17.63 -11.66
CA ASN A 98 -8.88 16.93 -12.48
C ASN A 98 -9.44 15.69 -11.77
N ILE A 99 -8.60 15.00 -10.99
CA ILE A 99 -8.89 13.68 -10.43
C ILE A 99 -8.91 13.72 -8.91
N THR A 100 -9.97 13.17 -8.31
CA THR A 100 -10.09 13.00 -6.87
C THR A 100 -10.65 11.62 -6.55
N ILE A 101 -9.90 10.86 -5.76
CA ILE A 101 -10.16 9.47 -5.39
C ILE A 101 -10.70 9.45 -3.96
N LYS A 102 -11.74 8.65 -3.72
CA LYS A 102 -12.47 8.50 -2.46
C LYS A 102 -12.65 7.03 -2.09
N ASP A 103 -13.05 6.83 -0.83
CA ASP A 103 -13.38 5.54 -0.24
C ASP A 103 -12.17 4.60 -0.21
N ILE A 104 -10.98 5.18 -0.02
CA ILE A 104 -9.77 4.41 0.24
C ILE A 104 -9.87 3.85 1.67
N PRO A 105 -9.75 2.52 1.86
CA PRO A 105 -9.82 1.91 3.19
C PRO A 105 -8.70 2.46 4.09
N LEU A 106 -9.03 2.79 5.33
CA LEU A 106 -8.06 3.39 6.27
C LEU A 106 -7.02 2.36 6.72
N GLU A 107 -7.38 1.09 6.68
CA GLU A 107 -6.55 -0.06 7.00
C GLU A 107 -5.36 -0.20 6.03
N ALA A 108 -5.43 0.40 4.84
CA ALA A 108 -4.31 0.42 3.89
C ALA A 108 -3.13 1.29 4.36
N TYR A 109 -3.26 2.03 5.46
CA TYR A 109 -2.23 2.90 6.03
C TYR A 109 -1.59 2.36 7.32
N GLU A 110 -1.93 1.13 7.70
CA GLU A 110 -1.31 0.38 8.80
C GLU A 110 -0.13 -0.48 8.30
#